data_AF-A0A0C2D5H7-F1
#
_entry.id   AF-A0A0C2D5H7-F1
#
_cell.length_a   1.000
_cell.length_b   1.000
_cell.length_c   1.000
_cell.angle_alpha   90.00
_cell.angle_beta   90.00
_cell.angle_gamma   90.00
#
_symmetry.space_group_name_H-M   'P 1'
#
loop_
_entity.id
_entity.type
_entity.pdbx_description
1 polymer ?
#
loop_
_entity_poly.entity_id
_entity_poly.type
_entity_poly.pdbx_seq_one_letter_code
_entity_poly.pdbx_strand_id
1 'polypeptide(L)'
;MIRQIVVVASFLSVCIFAFKFEDIPEDFRDLVPKEAKDFMTGLSESDKAVLKELHQNVGQYKTEEEFLAALKKKSPELAGKAERFHAMINKKVAALGPEAQGFAKEMLSTSRQIRVQYFAGKKPTRAELKKSAMGVITKYNALSAAGKEDFQKQFPILSKIFTNEKLLKRLQN
;
A
#
# COMPACT_ATOMS: atom_id res chain seq x y z
N MET A 1 -5.34 -24.21 7.47
CA MET A 1 -6.25 -23.05 7.57
C MET A 1 -5.57 -21.75 8.05
N ILE A 2 -4.26 -21.56 7.78
CA ILE A 2 -3.44 -20.46 8.34
C ILE A 2 -3.11 -19.37 7.29
N ARG A 3 -3.42 -19.63 6.01
CA ARG A 3 -3.06 -18.79 4.86
C ARG A 3 -3.98 -17.58 4.63
N GLN A 4 -5.23 -17.63 5.11
CA GLN A 4 -6.26 -16.64 4.78
C GLN A 4 -6.21 -15.37 5.62
N ILE A 5 -5.67 -15.41 6.85
CA ILE A 5 -5.72 -14.25 7.75
C ILE A 5 -4.47 -13.36 7.68
N VAL A 6 -3.37 -13.87 7.12
CA VAL A 6 -2.17 -13.07 6.81
C VAL A 6 -2.50 -11.94 5.82
N VAL A 7 -3.51 -12.14 4.99
CA VAL A 7 -3.78 -11.32 3.81
C VAL A 7 -4.51 -10.02 4.15
N VAL A 8 -5.34 -10.03 5.18
CA VAL A 8 -6.19 -8.88 5.51
C VAL A 8 -5.37 -7.76 6.17
N ALA A 9 -4.35 -8.13 6.95
CA ALA A 9 -3.47 -7.19 7.61
C ALA A 9 -2.44 -6.56 6.64
N SER A 10 -2.16 -7.22 5.51
CA SER A 10 -1.23 -6.73 4.50
C SER A 10 -1.77 -5.61 3.61
N PHE A 11 -3.06 -5.24 3.68
CA PHE A 11 -3.70 -4.40 2.66
C PHE A 11 -3.15 -2.96 2.53
N LEU A 12 -2.55 -2.41 3.58
CA LEU A 12 -1.81 -1.13 3.52
C LEU A 12 -0.35 -1.30 3.06
N SER A 13 0.16 -2.54 3.04
CA SER A 13 1.50 -2.92 2.56
C SER A 13 1.50 -3.52 1.16
N VAL A 14 0.32 -3.87 0.60
CA VAL A 14 0.17 -4.51 -0.72
C VAL A 14 0.68 -3.61 -1.86
N CYS A 15 0.78 -2.30 -1.66
CA CYS A 15 1.41 -1.45 -2.67
C CYS A 15 2.92 -1.71 -2.85
N ILE A 16 3.62 -2.44 -1.96
CA ILE A 16 5.10 -2.54 -2.04
C ILE A 16 5.72 -3.95 -1.98
N PHE A 17 4.99 -5.06 -1.74
CA PHE A 17 5.66 -6.38 -1.74
C PHE A 17 4.88 -7.62 -2.23
N ALA A 18 3.81 -7.46 -3.01
CA ALA A 18 3.35 -8.57 -3.84
C ALA A 18 4.06 -8.45 -5.20
N PHE A 19 5.02 -9.34 -5.47
CA PHE A 19 5.74 -9.36 -6.75
C PHE A 19 4.82 -9.70 -7.93
N LYS A 20 3.70 -10.34 -7.64
CA LYS A 20 2.69 -10.75 -8.60
C LYS A 20 1.32 -10.42 -8.03
N PHE A 21 0.44 -9.84 -8.85
CA PHE A 21 -0.96 -9.59 -8.45
C PHE A 21 -1.66 -10.90 -8.05
N GLU A 22 -1.22 -11.99 -8.66
CA GLU A 22 -1.69 -13.34 -8.43
C GLU A 22 -1.37 -13.87 -7.02
N ASP A 23 -0.35 -13.32 -6.35
CA ASP A 23 -0.01 -13.68 -4.96
C ASP A 23 -1.03 -13.12 -3.96
N ILE A 24 -1.81 -12.12 -4.37
CA ILE A 24 -2.96 -11.63 -3.60
C ILE A 24 -4.07 -12.68 -3.73
N PRO A 25 -4.60 -13.21 -2.61
CA PRO A 25 -5.69 -14.18 -2.70
C PRO A 25 -6.91 -13.60 -3.38
N GLU A 26 -7.59 -14.46 -4.11
CA GLU A 26 -8.69 -14.12 -5.01
C GLU A 26 -9.78 -13.27 -4.35
N ASP A 27 -10.22 -13.66 -3.14
CA ASP A 27 -11.15 -12.93 -2.27
C ASP A 27 -10.84 -11.44 -2.08
N PHE A 28 -9.60 -11.02 -2.33
CA PHE A 28 -9.11 -9.67 -2.07
C PHE A 28 -8.61 -8.94 -3.32
N ARG A 29 -8.54 -9.60 -4.48
CA ARG A 29 -8.06 -8.99 -5.72
C ARG A 29 -8.95 -7.84 -6.18
N ASP A 30 -10.26 -7.94 -5.96
CA ASP A 30 -11.25 -6.90 -6.28
C ASP A 30 -11.14 -5.64 -5.39
N LEU A 31 -10.35 -5.73 -4.33
CA LEU A 31 -10.09 -4.65 -3.40
C LEU A 31 -8.79 -3.92 -3.72
N VAL A 32 -7.97 -4.45 -4.62
CA VAL A 32 -6.75 -3.76 -5.06
C VAL A 32 -7.18 -2.59 -5.95
N PRO A 33 -6.82 -1.33 -5.62
CA PRO A 33 -7.12 -0.20 -6.49
C PRO A 33 -6.59 -0.46 -7.90
N LYS A 34 -7.36 -0.07 -8.92
CA LYS A 34 -7.00 -0.32 -10.32
C LYS A 34 -5.58 0.15 -10.62
N GLU A 35 -5.19 1.30 -10.09
CA GLU A 35 -3.88 1.88 -10.33
C GLU A 35 -2.74 1.07 -9.70
N ALA A 36 -2.98 0.46 -8.54
CA ALA A 36 -2.03 -0.46 -7.91
C ALA A 36 -1.96 -1.78 -8.70
N LYS A 37 -3.11 -2.30 -9.14
CA LYS A 37 -3.17 -3.49 -10.01
C LYS A 37 -2.41 -3.24 -11.32
N ASP A 38 -2.69 -2.14 -12.02
CA ASP A 38 -2.04 -1.76 -13.26
C ASP A 38 -0.52 -1.64 -13.08
N PHE A 39 -0.07 -1.03 -11.98
CA PHE A 39 1.35 -0.98 -11.64
C PHE A 39 1.94 -2.39 -11.51
N MET A 40 1.32 -3.26 -10.71
CA MET A 40 1.80 -4.64 -10.49
C MET A 40 1.80 -5.50 -11.76
N THR A 41 0.76 -5.41 -12.58
CA THR A 41 0.63 -6.16 -13.83
C THR A 41 1.49 -5.58 -14.96
N GLY A 42 1.85 -4.30 -14.87
CA GLY A 42 2.75 -3.62 -15.80
C GLY A 42 4.24 -3.87 -15.55
N LEU A 43 4.58 -4.62 -14.49
CA LEU A 43 5.94 -5.06 -14.21
C LEU A 43 6.30 -6.26 -15.11
N SER A 44 7.37 -6.10 -15.88
CA SER A 44 7.97 -7.21 -16.62
C SER A 44 8.61 -8.23 -15.66
N GLU A 45 8.94 -9.43 -16.13
CA GLU A 45 9.69 -10.39 -15.30
C GLU A 45 11.09 -9.85 -14.90
N SER A 46 11.71 -9.00 -15.76
CA SER A 46 12.93 -8.26 -15.42
C SER A 46 12.72 -7.28 -14.28
N ASP A 47 11.63 -6.49 -14.32
CA ASP A 47 11.27 -5.57 -13.25
C ASP A 47 11.08 -6.31 -11.92
N LYS A 48 10.38 -7.45 -11.95
CA LYS A 48 10.16 -8.30 -10.78
C LYS A 48 11.49 -8.87 -10.25
N ALA A 49 12.41 -9.27 -11.13
CA ALA A 49 13.73 -9.76 -10.73
C ALA A 49 14.57 -8.66 -10.04
N VAL A 50 14.57 -7.44 -10.59
CA VAL A 50 15.25 -6.28 -9.99
C VAL A 50 14.67 -5.96 -8.62
N LEU A 51 13.34 -5.87 -8.50
CA LEU A 51 12.67 -5.65 -7.22
C LEU A 51 12.99 -6.76 -6.23
N LYS A 52 13.14 -8.02 -6.68
CA LYS A 52 13.40 -9.17 -5.82
C LYS A 52 14.82 -9.12 -5.28
N GLU A 53 15.77 -8.78 -6.14
CA GLU A 53 17.16 -8.58 -5.76
C GLU A 53 17.30 -7.41 -4.76
N LEU A 54 16.68 -6.26 -5.05
CA LEU A 54 16.65 -5.12 -4.14
C LEU A 54 15.98 -5.49 -2.81
N HIS A 55 14.92 -6.30 -2.86
CA HIS A 55 14.26 -6.79 -1.65
C HIS A 55 15.14 -7.73 -0.82
N GLN A 56 15.87 -8.64 -1.44
CA GLN A 56 16.79 -9.53 -0.73
C GLN A 56 17.91 -8.76 -0.02
N ASN A 57 18.31 -7.62 -0.59
CA ASN A 57 19.34 -6.73 -0.06
C ASN A 57 18.77 -5.56 0.73
N VAL A 58 17.49 -5.62 1.12
CA VAL A 58 16.80 -4.42 1.53
C VAL A 58 17.34 -3.80 2.82
N GLY A 59 17.89 -4.62 3.71
CA GLY A 59 18.58 -4.17 4.92
C GLY A 59 19.86 -3.34 4.68
N GLN A 60 20.33 -3.25 3.43
CA GLN A 60 21.44 -2.37 3.04
C GLN A 60 20.99 -0.92 2.84
N TYR A 61 19.68 -0.67 2.65
CA TYR A 61 19.13 0.67 2.43
C TYR A 61 18.56 1.21 3.73
N LYS A 62 19.14 2.32 4.20
CA LYS A 62 18.73 3.00 5.44
C LYS A 62 17.56 3.95 5.19
N THR A 63 17.40 4.41 3.96
CA THR A 63 16.34 5.35 3.57
C THR A 63 15.63 4.93 2.28
N GLU A 64 14.46 5.53 2.05
CA GLU A 64 13.69 5.33 0.81
C GLU A 64 14.44 5.92 -0.38
N GLU A 65 15.17 7.02 -0.18
CA GLU A 65 16.00 7.66 -1.19
C GLU A 65 17.17 6.77 -1.63
N GLU A 66 17.83 6.07 -0.69
CA GLU A 66 18.88 5.09 -1.02
C GLU A 66 18.33 3.91 -1.82
N PHE A 67 17.16 3.40 -1.44
CA PHE A 67 16.48 2.33 -2.18
C PHE A 67 16.11 2.80 -3.60
N LEU A 68 15.55 4.01 -3.75
CA LEU A 68 15.19 4.58 -5.05
C LEU A 68 16.43 4.85 -5.92
N ALA A 69 17.54 5.29 -5.34
CA ALA A 69 18.80 5.46 -6.07
C ALA A 69 19.33 4.10 -6.56
N ALA A 70 19.29 3.06 -5.73
CA ALA A 70 19.67 1.71 -6.12
C ALA A 70 18.74 1.15 -7.22
N LEU A 71 17.43 1.42 -7.11
CA LEU A 71 16.43 1.09 -8.13
C LEU A 71 16.75 1.77 -9.46
N LYS A 72 16.99 3.08 -9.44
CA LYS A 72 17.31 3.87 -10.64
C LYS A 72 18.62 3.43 -11.30
N LYS A 73 19.63 3.06 -10.51
CA LYS A 73 20.89 2.52 -11.02
C LYS A 73 20.72 1.15 -11.69
N LYS A 74 19.87 0.29 -11.14
CA LYS A 74 19.63 -1.07 -11.68
C LYS A 74 18.65 -1.09 -12.84
N SER A 75 17.59 -0.32 -12.76
CA SER A 75 16.56 -0.22 -13.79
C SER A 75 15.96 1.19 -13.83
N PRO A 76 16.50 2.07 -14.69
CA PRO A 76 15.94 3.40 -14.92
C PRO A 76 14.47 3.36 -15.37
N GLU A 77 14.09 2.34 -16.17
CA GLU A 77 12.72 2.16 -16.63
C GLU A 77 11.77 1.90 -15.45
N LEU A 78 12.14 0.97 -14.56
CA LEU A 78 11.35 0.64 -13.39
C LEU A 78 11.27 1.81 -12.40
N ALA A 79 12.37 2.56 -12.22
CA ALA A 79 12.34 3.80 -11.45
C ALA A 79 11.33 4.80 -12.05
N GLY A 80 11.30 4.94 -13.38
CA GLY A 80 10.30 5.75 -14.07
C GLY A 80 8.86 5.28 -13.85
N LYS A 81 8.61 3.96 -13.83
CA LYS A 81 7.29 3.40 -13.47
C LYS A 81 6.90 3.74 -12.03
N ALA A 82 7.82 3.62 -11.08
CA ALA A 82 7.60 3.96 -9.68
C ALA A 82 7.34 5.48 -9.49
N GLU A 83 8.13 6.34 -10.12
CA GLU A 83 7.96 7.80 -10.11
C GLU A 83 6.57 8.21 -10.64
N ARG A 84 6.10 7.59 -11.73
CA ARG A 84 4.75 7.84 -12.29
C ARG A 84 3.64 7.43 -11.32
N PHE A 85 3.78 6.27 -10.66
CA PHE A 85 2.81 5.82 -9.66
C PHE A 85 2.76 6.80 -8.48
N HIS A 86 3.91 7.21 -7.95
CA HIS A 86 4.00 8.21 -6.88
C HIS A 86 3.37 9.54 -7.27
N ALA A 87 3.66 10.05 -8.47
CA ALA A 87 3.09 11.31 -8.97
C ALA A 87 1.55 11.26 -9.06
N MET A 88 1.00 10.14 -9.52
CA MET A 88 -0.45 9.94 -9.60
C MET A 88 -1.12 9.91 -8.23
N ILE A 89 -0.52 9.24 -7.23
CA ILE A 89 -1.02 9.28 -5.84
C ILE A 89 -0.95 10.70 -5.27
N ASN A 90 0.17 11.40 -5.46
CA ASN A 90 0.32 12.79 -5.00
C ASN A 90 -0.72 13.72 -5.62
N LYS A 91 -1.03 13.54 -6.91
CA LYS A 91 -2.09 14.30 -7.59
C LYS A 91 -3.46 14.05 -6.95
N LYS A 92 -3.81 12.79 -6.64
CA LYS A 92 -5.07 12.46 -5.94
C LYS A 92 -5.13 13.08 -4.54
N VAL A 93 -4.04 13.03 -3.78
CA VAL A 93 -3.96 13.64 -2.44
C VAL A 93 -4.10 15.17 -2.52
N ALA A 94 -3.46 15.81 -3.50
CA ALA A 94 -3.54 17.25 -3.69
C ALA A 94 -4.95 17.72 -4.09
N ALA A 95 -5.76 16.85 -4.71
CA ALA A 95 -7.13 17.15 -5.11
C ALA A 95 -8.16 17.02 -3.96
N LEU A 96 -7.75 16.53 -2.79
CA LEU A 96 -8.61 16.44 -1.61
C LEU A 96 -8.72 17.77 -0.87
N GLY A 97 -9.88 18.01 -0.26
CA GLY A 97 -10.08 19.04 0.74
C GLY A 97 -9.27 18.78 2.03
N PRO A 98 -9.12 19.77 2.92
CA PRO A 98 -8.16 19.73 4.01
C PRO A 98 -8.28 18.52 4.95
N GLU A 99 -9.51 18.15 5.34
CA GLU A 99 -9.77 17.02 6.25
C GLU A 99 -9.37 15.68 5.62
N ALA A 100 -9.91 15.39 4.42
CA ALA A 100 -9.62 14.16 3.70
C ALA A 100 -8.13 14.08 3.30
N GLN A 101 -7.52 15.21 2.95
CA GLN A 101 -6.09 15.29 2.65
C GLN A 101 -5.23 14.96 3.88
N GLY A 102 -5.59 15.48 5.05
CA GLY A 102 -4.93 15.16 6.32
C GLY A 102 -4.96 13.65 6.59
N PHE A 103 -6.14 13.05 6.48
CA PHE A 103 -6.30 11.61 6.59
C PHE A 103 -5.46 10.82 5.57
N ALA A 104 -5.49 11.22 4.30
CA ALA A 104 -4.74 10.55 3.24
C ALA A 104 -3.23 10.58 3.50
N LYS A 105 -2.69 11.72 3.98
CA LYS A 105 -1.27 11.85 4.37
C LYS A 105 -0.91 10.92 5.53
N GLU A 106 -1.76 10.83 6.55
CA GLU A 106 -1.54 9.92 7.69
C GLU A 106 -1.60 8.44 7.29
N MET A 107 -2.55 8.07 6.42
CA MET A 107 -2.67 6.72 5.87
C MET A 107 -1.42 6.34 5.07
N LEU A 108 -0.94 7.24 4.20
CA LEU A 108 0.28 7.03 3.41
C LEU A 108 1.53 6.96 4.29
N SER A 109 1.61 7.78 5.34
CA SER A 109 2.69 7.73 6.33
C SER A 109 2.70 6.40 7.09
N THR A 110 1.54 5.92 7.55
CA THR A 110 1.40 4.60 8.19
C THR A 110 1.88 3.48 7.26
N SER A 111 1.46 3.55 6.00
CA SER A 111 1.90 2.61 4.96
C SER A 111 3.42 2.67 4.76
N ARG A 112 4.01 3.88 4.73
CA ARG A 112 5.45 4.11 4.63
C ARG A 112 6.23 3.51 5.79
N GLN A 113 5.78 3.72 7.03
CA GLN A 113 6.43 3.17 8.23
C GLN A 113 6.53 1.65 8.19
N ILE A 114 5.45 0.99 7.79
CA ILE A 114 5.45 -0.47 7.63
C ILE A 114 6.48 -0.90 6.58
N ARG A 115 6.56 -0.18 5.45
CA ARG A 115 7.55 -0.48 4.41
C ARG A 115 8.98 -0.27 4.88
N VAL A 116 9.25 0.81 5.60
CA VAL A 116 10.57 1.07 6.20
C VAL A 116 10.96 -0.08 7.14
N GLN A 117 10.03 -0.60 7.94
CA GLN A 117 10.30 -1.78 8.78
C GLN A 117 10.62 -3.02 7.94
N TYR A 118 9.80 -3.31 6.94
CA TYR A 118 10.07 -4.40 5.98
C TYR A 118 11.44 -4.24 5.31
N PHE A 119 11.80 -3.02 4.93
CA PHE A 119 13.08 -2.68 4.33
C PHE A 119 14.24 -2.82 5.31
N ALA A 120 14.03 -2.59 6.61
CA ALA A 120 15.03 -2.86 7.63
C ALA A 120 15.18 -4.36 7.98
N GLY A 121 14.62 -5.27 7.18
CA GLY A 121 14.57 -6.71 7.44
C GLY A 121 13.60 -7.11 8.57
N LYS A 122 12.88 -6.14 9.15
CA LYS A 122 11.89 -6.37 10.21
C LYS A 122 10.55 -6.63 9.57
N LYS A 123 10.12 -7.88 9.53
CA LYS A 123 8.77 -8.25 9.06
C LYS A 123 7.78 -7.95 10.18
N PRO A 124 6.89 -6.96 10.05
CA PRO A 124 5.87 -6.70 11.06
C PRO A 124 5.00 -7.94 11.21
N THR A 125 4.73 -8.27 12.46
CA THR A 125 3.84 -9.37 12.83
C THR A 125 2.43 -9.11 12.31
N ARG A 126 1.64 -10.17 12.20
CA ARG A 126 0.21 -10.06 11.86
C ARG A 126 -0.53 -9.13 12.81
N ALA A 127 -0.18 -9.13 14.10
CA ALA A 127 -0.78 -8.26 15.11
C ALA A 127 -0.48 -6.79 14.85
N GLU A 128 0.77 -6.45 14.49
CA GLU A 128 1.17 -5.08 14.15
C GLU A 128 0.48 -4.58 12.87
N LEU A 129 0.43 -5.42 11.84
CA LEU A 129 -0.26 -5.10 10.60
C LEU A 129 -1.77 -4.87 10.82
N LYS A 130 -2.42 -5.73 11.63
CA LYS A 130 -3.83 -5.60 12.01
C LYS A 130 -4.08 -4.31 12.79
N LYS A 131 -3.20 -4.00 13.75
CA LYS A 131 -3.26 -2.76 14.55
C LYS A 131 -3.17 -1.53 13.65
N SER A 132 -2.24 -1.51 12.70
CA SER A 132 -2.11 -0.41 11.74
C SER A 132 -3.33 -0.27 10.83
N ALA A 133 -3.86 -1.37 10.30
CA ALA A 133 -5.06 -1.36 9.46
C ALA A 133 -6.29 -0.82 10.23
N MET A 134 -6.51 -1.32 11.44
CA MET A 134 -7.58 -0.82 12.31
C MET A 134 -7.39 0.65 12.68
N GLY A 135 -6.16 1.09 12.91
CA GLY A 135 -5.84 2.49 13.15
C GLY A 135 -6.26 3.40 11.99
N VAL A 136 -5.98 2.99 10.75
CA VAL A 136 -6.41 3.71 9.54
C VAL A 136 -7.94 3.73 9.42
N ILE A 137 -8.60 2.59 9.63
CA ILE A 137 -10.07 2.49 9.57
C ILE A 137 -10.74 3.37 10.62
N THR A 138 -10.24 3.37 11.86
CA THR A 138 -10.76 4.23 12.93
C THR A 138 -10.65 5.70 12.55
N LYS A 139 -9.51 6.12 11.99
CA LYS A 139 -9.32 7.50 11.52
C LYS A 139 -10.25 7.85 10.36
N TYR A 140 -10.44 6.95 9.41
CA TYR A 140 -11.42 7.14 8.32
C TYR A 140 -12.83 7.30 8.87
N ASN A 141 -13.22 6.47 9.84
CA ASN A 141 -14.55 6.52 10.45
C ASN A 141 -14.78 7.79 11.27
N ALA A 142 -13.72 8.42 11.79
CA ALA A 142 -13.77 9.69 12.50
C ALA A 142 -13.93 10.91 11.58
N LEU A 143 -13.73 10.76 10.27
CA LEU A 143 -13.97 11.85 9.32
C LEU A 143 -15.44 12.24 9.28
N SER A 144 -15.70 13.52 9.01
CA SER A 144 -17.02 14.04 8.71
C SER A 144 -17.63 13.34 7.49
N ALA A 145 -18.96 13.43 7.33
CA ALA A 145 -19.63 12.89 6.15
C ALA A 145 -19.06 13.50 4.84
N ALA A 146 -18.82 14.81 4.85
CA ALA A 146 -18.21 15.52 3.72
C ALA A 146 -16.77 15.06 3.47
N GLY A 147 -15.97 14.85 4.52
CA GLY A 147 -14.60 14.34 4.42
C GLY A 147 -14.54 12.92 3.85
N LYS A 148 -15.47 12.04 4.24
CA LYS A 148 -15.58 10.69 3.67
C LYS A 148 -15.97 10.72 2.20
N GLU A 149 -16.95 11.54 1.83
CA GLU A 149 -17.39 11.69 0.44
C GLU A 149 -16.26 12.24 -0.44
N ASP A 150 -15.53 13.26 0.04
CA ASP A 150 -14.40 13.84 -0.66
C ASP A 150 -13.26 12.83 -0.84
N PHE A 151 -12.90 12.10 0.23
CA PHE A 151 -11.93 11.00 0.14
C PHE A 151 -12.36 9.94 -0.87
N GLN A 152 -13.64 9.55 -0.87
CA GLN A 152 -14.19 8.55 -1.79
C GLN A 152 -14.09 8.98 -3.26
N LYS A 153 -14.20 10.27 -3.58
CA LYS A 153 -14.04 10.77 -4.97
C LYS A 153 -12.65 10.45 -5.52
N GLN A 154 -11.60 10.55 -4.70
CA GLN A 154 -10.21 10.30 -5.13
C GLN A 154 -9.79 8.84 -4.92
N PHE A 155 -10.32 8.19 -3.88
CA PHE A 155 -9.96 6.84 -3.42
C PHE A 155 -11.20 5.95 -3.18
N PRO A 156 -11.98 5.65 -4.23
CA PRO A 156 -13.27 4.94 -4.09
C PRO A 156 -13.11 3.50 -3.60
N ILE A 157 -12.08 2.80 -4.06
CA ILE A 157 -11.82 1.41 -3.64
C ILE A 157 -11.41 1.34 -2.17
N LEU A 158 -10.55 2.25 -1.71
CA LEU A 158 -10.16 2.32 -0.29
C LEU A 158 -11.37 2.63 0.60
N SER A 159 -12.23 3.55 0.17
CA SER A 159 -13.48 3.85 0.88
C SER A 159 -14.40 2.64 0.98
N LYS A 160 -14.54 1.87 -0.11
CA LYS A 160 -15.29 0.61 -0.13
C LYS A 160 -14.70 -0.42 0.85
N ILE A 161 -13.37 -0.49 0.97
CA ILE A 161 -12.72 -1.41 1.92
C ILE A 161 -12.99 -0.98 3.36
N PHE A 162 -12.81 0.30 3.68
CA PHE A 162 -12.97 0.82 5.05
C PHE A 162 -14.41 0.71 5.56
N THR A 163 -15.37 0.58 4.66
CA THR A 163 -16.80 0.43 4.98
C THR A 163 -17.32 -1.01 4.82
N ASN A 164 -16.50 -1.96 4.35
CA ASN A 164 -16.95 -3.33 4.14
C ASN A 164 -16.95 -4.13 5.44
N GLU A 165 -18.12 -4.31 6.04
CA GLU A 165 -18.28 -5.02 7.31
C GLU A 165 -17.69 -6.44 7.33
N LYS A 166 -17.78 -7.19 6.22
CA LYS A 166 -17.24 -8.55 6.14
C LYS A 166 -15.71 -8.55 6.27
N LEU A 167 -15.05 -7.57 5.63
CA LEU A 167 -13.60 -7.40 5.72
C LEU A 167 -13.18 -6.87 7.10
N LEU A 168 -13.94 -5.94 7.66
CA LEU A 168 -13.70 -5.42 9.01
C LEU A 168 -13.80 -6.51 10.08
N LYS A 169 -14.83 -7.37 10.00
CA LYS A 169 -14.98 -8.52 10.91
C LYS A 169 -13.82 -9.51 10.78
N ARG A 170 -13.32 -9.74 9.55
CA ARG A 170 -12.12 -10.57 9.30
C ARG A 170 -10.84 -9.94 9.86
N LEU A 171 -10.74 -8.61 9.89
CA LEU A 171 -9.64 -7.89 10.56
C LEU A 171 -9.74 -8.01 12.08
N GLN A 172 -10.94 -8.03 12.66
CA GLN A 172 -11.16 -8.07 14.10
C GLN A 172 -10.96 -9.46 14.72
N ASN A 173 -11.15 -10.53 13.94
CA ASN A 173 -10.84 -11.92 14.32
C ASN A 173 -9.37 -12.31 14.06
#